data_AF-A0ABD5YZ49-F1
#
_entry.id   AF-A0ABD5YZ49-F1
#
_cell.length_a   1.000
_cell.length_b   1.000
_cell.length_c   1.000
_cell.angle_alpha   90.00
_cell.angle_beta   90.00
_cell.angle_gamma   90.00
#
_symmetry.space_group_name_H-M   'P 1'
#
loop_
_entity.id
_entity.type
_entity.pdbx_description
1 polymer ?
#
loop_
_entity_poly.entity_id
_entity_poly.type
_entity_poly.pdbx_seq_one_letter_code
_entity_poly.pdbx_strand_id
1 'polypeptide(L)'
;MASQSINEYTSYDAFTADTAQHGIAETDLALVWVLLERLEPDEVFIRLPRWLTEEKVGYTEGGTPTEFVGRIDRTTEKALLFVDSAAARPLMKRAHRINHLEEGLENSTIDSSSIPDDEERRAWLERKLAHHREAFAHRADQDGLTDEWLPISQIETVLRHRESST
;
A
#
# COMPACT_ATOMS: atom_id res chain seq x y z
N MET A 1 17.14 -15.69 17.86
CA MET A 1 16.87 -15.43 16.44
C MET A 1 16.04 -14.17 16.37
N ALA A 2 16.54 -13.10 15.75
CA ALA A 2 15.77 -11.89 15.58
C ALA A 2 14.87 -12.07 14.35
N SER A 3 13.68 -12.63 14.55
CA SER A 3 12.61 -12.47 13.56
C SER A 3 12.36 -10.97 13.44
N GLN A 4 12.43 -10.42 12.24
CA GLN A 4 11.85 -9.11 12.01
C GLN A 4 10.36 -9.23 12.36
N SER A 5 9.91 -8.48 13.36
CA SER A 5 8.50 -8.46 13.72
C SER A 5 7.74 -7.74 12.60
N ILE A 6 6.98 -8.51 11.82
CA ILE A 6 5.93 -7.93 10.98
C ILE A 6 4.92 -7.33 11.95
N ASN A 7 4.70 -6.01 11.87
CA ASN A 7 3.68 -5.36 12.69
C ASN A 7 2.35 -5.55 11.98
N GLU A 8 1.49 -6.39 12.57
CA GLU A 8 0.18 -6.72 12.03
C GLU A 8 -0.91 -5.93 12.74
N TYR A 9 -1.80 -5.32 11.96
CA TYR A 9 -2.88 -4.48 12.46
C TYR A 9 -4.22 -4.94 11.92
N THR A 10 -5.24 -4.94 12.78
CA THR A 10 -6.62 -5.31 12.43
C THR A 10 -7.57 -4.11 12.47
N SER A 11 -7.11 -2.94 12.94
CA SER A 11 -7.89 -1.71 12.97
C SER A 11 -7.01 -0.47 12.84
N TYR A 12 -7.58 0.61 12.32
CA TYR A 12 -6.91 1.90 12.18
C TYR A 12 -6.49 2.49 13.52
N ASP A 13 -7.31 2.30 14.57
CA ASP A 13 -7.01 2.80 15.91
C ASP A 13 -5.76 2.11 16.49
N ALA A 14 -5.61 0.80 16.29
CA ALA A 14 -4.40 0.09 16.72
C ALA A 14 -3.18 0.53 15.91
N PHE A 15 -3.34 0.70 14.60
CA PHE A 15 -2.27 1.18 13.71
C PHE A 15 -1.79 2.59 14.08
N THR A 16 -2.71 3.51 14.39
CA THR A 16 -2.36 4.89 14.76
C THR A 16 -1.88 5.02 16.21
N ALA A 17 -2.24 4.10 17.10
CA ALA A 17 -1.66 4.06 18.44
C ALA A 17 -0.14 3.80 18.42
N ASP A 18 0.34 3.06 17.41
CA ASP A 18 1.75 2.69 17.26
C ASP A 18 2.54 3.63 16.32
N THR A 19 1.96 4.77 15.90
CA THR A 19 2.53 5.73 14.94
C THR A 19 4.03 6.03 15.14
N ALA A 20 4.45 6.26 16.39
CA ALA A 20 5.83 6.60 16.73
C ALA A 20 6.83 5.47 16.38
N GLN A 21 6.37 4.23 16.32
CA GLN A 21 7.20 3.06 16.02
C GLN A 21 7.39 2.83 14.51
N HIS A 22 6.55 3.43 13.67
CA HIS A 22 6.57 3.24 12.22
C HIS A 22 7.43 4.26 11.48
N GLY A 23 7.74 5.39 12.13
CA GLY A 23 8.42 6.54 11.52
C GLY A 23 7.65 7.17 10.35
N ILE A 24 6.35 6.89 10.23
CA ILE A 24 5.45 7.41 9.19
C ILE A 24 4.96 8.78 9.66
N ALA A 25 4.91 9.76 8.75
CA ALA A 25 4.34 11.06 9.07
C ALA A 25 2.84 10.93 9.36
N GLU A 26 2.33 11.65 10.36
CA GLU A 26 0.90 11.61 10.72
C GLU A 26 -0.02 11.88 9.52
N THR A 27 0.40 12.78 8.62
CA THR A 27 -0.33 13.12 7.39
C THR A 27 -0.47 11.95 6.41
N ASP A 28 0.41 10.95 6.50
CA ASP A 28 0.44 9.79 5.61
C ASP A 28 -0.21 8.54 6.21
N LEU A 29 -0.54 8.52 7.52
CA LEU A 29 -1.09 7.33 8.19
C LEU A 29 -2.38 6.84 7.53
N ALA A 30 -3.31 7.74 7.25
CA ALA A 30 -4.55 7.38 6.57
C ALA A 30 -4.30 6.80 5.17
N LEU A 31 -3.30 7.32 4.44
CA LEU A 31 -2.94 6.82 3.11
C LEU A 31 -2.31 5.42 3.18
N VAL A 32 -1.45 5.19 4.17
CA VAL A 32 -0.84 3.88 4.43
C VAL A 32 -1.91 2.88 4.84
N TRP A 33 -2.82 3.25 5.74
CA TRP A 33 -3.90 2.37 6.18
C TRP A 33 -4.80 1.93 5.01
N VAL A 34 -5.29 2.89 4.22
CA VAL A 34 -6.13 2.60 3.05
C VAL A 34 -5.37 1.76 2.00
N LEU A 35 -4.05 1.91 1.90
CA LEU A 35 -3.23 1.02 1.09
C LEU A 35 -3.22 -0.39 1.68
N LEU A 36 -2.91 -0.54 2.97
CA LEU A 36 -2.83 -1.82 3.67
C LEU A 36 -4.14 -2.61 3.57
N GLU A 37 -5.30 -1.96 3.70
CA GLU A 37 -6.63 -2.58 3.55
C GLU A 37 -6.87 -3.19 2.16
N ARG A 38 -6.09 -2.79 1.16
CA ARG A 38 -6.22 -3.25 -0.24
C ARG A 38 -5.13 -4.23 -0.67
N LEU A 39 -4.14 -4.47 0.18
CA LEU A 39 -3.09 -5.44 -0.10
C LEU A 39 -3.62 -6.86 0.03
N GLU A 40 -3.01 -7.79 -0.70
CA GLU A 40 -3.29 -9.21 -0.51
C GLU A 40 -2.82 -9.65 0.90
N PRO A 41 -3.43 -10.69 1.51
CA PRO A 41 -3.12 -11.08 2.89
C PRO A 41 -1.65 -11.45 3.14
N ASP A 42 -0.92 -11.88 2.12
CA ASP A 42 0.50 -12.22 2.17
C ASP A 42 1.43 -11.03 1.85
N GLU A 43 0.89 -9.97 1.24
CA GLU A 43 1.62 -8.74 0.98
C GLU A 43 1.90 -7.95 2.27
N VAL A 44 2.99 -7.19 2.22
CA VAL A 44 3.41 -6.28 3.29
C VAL A 44 3.87 -4.96 2.71
N PHE A 45 3.71 -3.91 3.49
CA PHE A 45 4.37 -2.62 3.26
C PHE A 45 5.70 -2.60 4.01
N ILE A 46 6.77 -2.17 3.35
CA ILE A 46 8.09 -2.02 3.96
C ILE A 46 8.63 -0.60 3.81
N ARG A 47 9.44 -0.19 4.79
CA ARG A 47 10.26 1.02 4.71
C ARG A 47 11.73 0.65 4.80
N LEU A 48 12.51 1.27 3.92
CA LEU A 48 13.94 1.06 3.80
C LEU A 48 14.66 2.41 3.95
N PRO A 49 15.86 2.42 4.54
CA PRO A 49 16.64 3.63 4.63
C PRO A 49 17.09 4.03 3.22
N ARG A 50 17.13 5.35 2.99
CA ARG A 50 17.43 5.93 1.67
C ARG A 50 18.72 5.39 1.04
N TRP A 51 19.78 5.21 1.81
CA TRP A 51 21.05 4.72 1.28
C TRP A 51 20.92 3.29 0.70
N LEU A 52 20.05 2.45 1.29
CA LEU A 52 19.82 1.08 0.81
C LEU A 52 19.00 1.09 -0.46
N THR A 53 18.05 2.03 -0.59
CA THR A 53 17.23 2.14 -1.80
C THR A 53 17.99 2.78 -2.94
N GLU A 54 18.93 3.68 -2.67
CA GLU A 54 19.85 4.20 -3.70
C GLU A 54 20.75 3.09 -4.28
N GLU A 55 21.04 2.02 -3.51
CA GLU A 55 21.75 0.83 -3.99
C GLU A 55 20.82 -0.15 -4.73
N LYS A 56 19.59 -0.32 -4.22
CA LYS A 56 18.66 -1.39 -4.65
C LYS A 56 17.58 -0.95 -5.62
N VAL A 57 17.45 0.32 -5.91
CA VAL A 57 16.59 0.86 -6.96
C VAL A 57 17.52 1.35 -8.05
N GLY A 58 17.22 0.98 -9.30
CA GLY A 58 17.93 1.54 -10.45
C GLY A 58 17.76 3.07 -10.52
N TYR A 59 18.35 3.70 -11.54
CA TYR A 59 18.07 5.11 -11.80
C TYR A 59 16.59 5.30 -12.16
N THR A 60 15.85 6.02 -11.33
CA THR A 60 14.47 6.43 -11.58
C THR A 60 14.43 7.91 -11.96
N GLU A 61 13.63 8.30 -12.97
CA GLU A 61 13.34 9.72 -13.27
C GLU A 61 12.49 10.31 -12.12
N GLY A 62 13.17 10.73 -11.05
CA GLY A 62 12.54 11.16 -9.80
C GLY A 62 13.46 11.01 -8.59
N GLY A 63 12.88 11.05 -7.39
CA GLY A 63 13.57 10.68 -6.16
C GLY A 63 13.42 9.19 -5.89
N THR A 64 14.47 8.55 -5.37
CA THR A 64 14.47 7.12 -5.04
C THR A 64 13.39 6.79 -4.01
N PRO A 65 12.45 5.86 -4.30
CA PRO A 65 11.45 5.43 -3.33
C PRO A 65 12.10 4.79 -2.11
N THR A 66 11.56 5.07 -0.92
CA THR A 66 11.98 4.45 0.36
C THR A 66 10.92 3.50 0.92
N GLU A 67 9.78 3.40 0.25
CA GLU A 67 8.60 2.70 0.72
C GLU A 67 8.10 1.79 -0.40
N PHE A 68 7.91 0.51 -0.10
CA PHE A 68 7.56 -0.51 -1.08
C PHE A 68 6.44 -1.41 -0.56
N VAL A 69 5.72 -2.01 -1.50
CA VAL A 69 4.79 -3.11 -1.27
C VAL A 69 5.31 -4.33 -2.01
N GLY A 70 5.07 -5.52 -1.47
CA GLY A 70 5.49 -6.79 -2.06
C GLY A 70 5.28 -7.93 -1.08
N ARG A 71 5.86 -9.08 -1.36
CA ARG A 71 5.66 -10.31 -0.59
C ARG A 71 6.98 -10.81 -0.01
N ILE A 72 6.94 -11.31 1.23
CA ILE A 72 8.09 -11.99 1.81
C ILE A 72 8.01 -13.46 1.38
N ASP A 73 8.77 -13.84 0.36
CA ASP A 73 8.78 -15.22 -0.18
C ASP A 73 9.63 -16.15 0.69
N ARG A 74 10.80 -15.67 1.12
CA ARG A 74 11.75 -16.47 1.89
C ARG A 74 12.46 -15.64 2.94
N THR A 75 12.69 -16.23 4.10
CA THR A 75 13.45 -15.60 5.18
C THR A 75 14.63 -16.49 5.59
N THR A 76 15.80 -15.88 5.76
CA THR A 76 16.99 -16.48 6.36
C THR A 76 17.29 -15.79 7.69
N GLU A 77 18.35 -16.19 8.38
CA GLU A 77 18.76 -15.55 9.63
C GLU A 77 19.14 -14.07 9.48
N LYS A 78 19.56 -13.64 8.28
CA LYS A 78 20.15 -12.31 8.05
C LYS A 78 19.43 -11.48 7.01
N ALA A 79 18.68 -12.11 6.12
CA ALA A 79 18.03 -11.45 5.00
C ALA A 79 16.70 -12.12 4.67
N LEU A 80 15.79 -11.35 4.08
CA LEU A 80 14.57 -11.83 3.47
C LEU A 80 14.57 -11.55 1.96
N LEU A 81 13.86 -12.37 1.21
CA LEU A 81 13.59 -12.20 -0.20
C LEU A 81 12.21 -11.55 -0.34
N PHE A 82 12.21 -10.31 -0.85
CA PHE A 82 11.03 -9.45 -0.97
C PHE A 82 10.60 -9.31 -2.41
N VAL A 83 9.70 -10.18 -2.85
CA VAL A 83 9.31 -10.33 -4.25
C VAL A 83 8.15 -9.43 -4.66
N ASP A 84 8.05 -9.22 -5.97
CA ASP A 84 7.03 -8.38 -6.62
C ASP A 84 7.00 -6.96 -6.04
N SER A 85 8.20 -6.46 -5.75
CA SER A 85 8.36 -5.18 -5.09
C SER A 85 7.90 -4.04 -6.00
N ALA A 86 7.07 -3.15 -5.45
CA ALA A 86 6.56 -1.97 -6.14
C ALA A 86 6.58 -0.75 -5.22
N ALA A 87 6.97 0.42 -5.75
CA ALA A 87 6.96 1.67 -5.00
C ALA A 87 5.58 1.96 -4.41
N ALA A 88 5.52 2.20 -3.10
CA ALA A 88 4.26 2.32 -2.38
C ALA A 88 3.55 3.65 -2.63
N ARG A 89 4.28 4.75 -2.85
CA ARG A 89 3.69 6.10 -2.96
C ARG A 89 2.66 6.24 -4.11
N PRO A 90 2.93 5.77 -5.34
CA PRO A 90 1.91 5.70 -6.38
C PRO A 90 0.69 4.86 -5.98
N LEU A 91 0.92 3.74 -5.29
CA LEU A 91 -0.14 2.83 -4.84
C LEU A 91 -1.01 3.46 -3.74
N MET A 92 -0.42 4.17 -2.78
CA MET A 92 -1.16 4.93 -1.75
C MET A 92 -2.12 5.93 -2.39
N LYS A 93 -1.65 6.70 -3.39
CA LYS A 93 -2.49 7.67 -4.10
C LYS A 93 -3.63 6.98 -4.84
N ARG A 94 -3.36 5.83 -5.47
CA ARG A 94 -4.39 5.03 -6.16
C ARG A 94 -5.40 4.46 -5.17
N ALA A 95 -4.95 3.82 -4.10
CA ALA A 95 -5.79 3.25 -3.06
C ALA A 95 -6.73 4.30 -2.44
N HIS A 96 -6.19 5.47 -2.10
CA HIS A 96 -6.98 6.59 -1.61
C HIS A 96 -8.02 7.08 -2.64
N ARG A 97 -7.64 7.14 -3.92
CA ARG A 97 -8.57 7.53 -4.99
C ARG A 97 -9.69 6.50 -5.19
N ILE A 98 -9.37 5.21 -5.09
CA ILE A 98 -10.35 4.13 -5.17
C ILE A 98 -11.34 4.26 -4.01
N ASN A 99 -10.85 4.46 -2.77
CA ASN A 99 -11.69 4.63 -1.59
C ASN A 99 -12.67 5.80 -1.74
N HIS A 100 -12.18 6.97 -2.14
CA HIS A 100 -13.02 8.14 -2.38
C HIS A 100 -14.07 7.92 -3.49
N LEU A 101 -13.76 7.12 -4.52
CA LEU A 101 -14.71 6.82 -5.59
C LEU A 101 -15.80 5.84 -5.13
N GLU A 102 -15.44 4.86 -4.28
CA GLU A 102 -16.38 3.93 -3.65
C GLU A 102 -17.36 4.67 -2.73
N GLU A 103 -16.86 5.52 -1.83
CA GLU A 103 -17.69 6.41 -1.01
C GLU A 103 -18.62 7.29 -1.86
N GLY A 104 -18.10 7.82 -2.98
CA GLY A 104 -18.90 8.58 -3.93
C GLY A 104 -20.05 7.78 -4.54
N LEU A 105 -19.84 6.51 -4.87
CA LEU A 105 -20.88 5.62 -5.41
C LEU A 105 -21.91 5.20 -4.35
N GLU A 106 -21.47 4.90 -3.14
CA GLU A 106 -22.36 4.57 -2.02
C GLU A 106 -23.30 5.74 -1.71
N ASN A 107 -22.74 6.95 -1.59
CA ASN A 107 -23.52 8.16 -1.34
C ASN A 107 -24.49 8.49 -2.49
N SER A 108 -24.08 8.23 -3.74
CA SER A 108 -24.97 8.43 -4.90
C SER A 108 -26.16 7.46 -4.86
N THR A 109 -25.94 6.21 -4.45
CA THR A 109 -27.01 5.20 -4.37
C THR A 109 -28.09 5.57 -3.35
N ILE A 110 -27.75 6.36 -2.33
CA ILE A 110 -28.68 6.82 -1.29
C ILE A 110 -29.59 7.97 -1.81
N ASP A 111 -29.11 8.79 -2.74
CA ASP A 111 -29.80 10.01 -3.22
C ASP A 111 -30.56 9.82 -4.56
N SER A 112 -30.29 8.73 -5.29
CA SER A 112 -30.75 8.52 -6.68
C SER A 112 -32.21 8.06 -6.89
N SER A 113 -33.12 8.30 -5.94
CA SER A 113 -34.51 7.87 -6.13
C SER A 113 -35.35 8.76 -7.07
N SER A 114 -34.81 9.83 -7.70
CA SER A 114 -35.64 10.73 -8.54
C SER A 114 -34.96 11.60 -9.64
N ILE A 115 -33.67 11.46 -10.01
CA ILE A 115 -33.03 12.41 -10.97
C ILE A 115 -32.27 11.70 -12.12
N PRO A 116 -32.59 11.95 -13.41
CA PRO A 116 -31.91 11.35 -14.57
C PRO A 116 -30.39 11.64 -14.70
N ASP A 117 -29.92 12.76 -14.15
CA ASP A 117 -28.51 13.19 -14.16
C ASP A 117 -27.60 12.28 -13.29
N ASP A 118 -28.21 11.49 -12.39
CA ASP A 118 -27.49 10.58 -11.51
C ASP A 118 -26.97 9.32 -12.21
N GLU A 119 -27.65 8.86 -13.28
CA GLU A 119 -27.23 7.66 -14.00
C GLU A 119 -25.92 7.90 -14.78
N GLU A 120 -25.79 9.06 -15.43
CA GLU A 120 -24.55 9.44 -16.12
C GLU A 120 -23.41 9.68 -15.13
N ARG A 121 -23.69 10.34 -14.00
CA ARG A 121 -22.71 10.55 -12.92
C ARG A 121 -22.24 9.23 -12.31
N ARG A 122 -23.15 8.29 -12.06
CA ARG A 122 -22.83 6.96 -11.55
C ARG A 122 -21.98 6.17 -12.55
N ALA A 123 -22.37 6.13 -13.82
CA ALA A 123 -21.61 5.45 -14.86
C ALA A 123 -20.19 6.03 -15.01
N TRP A 124 -20.03 7.36 -14.87
CA TRP A 124 -18.72 8.00 -14.85
C TRP A 124 -17.87 7.56 -13.66
N LEU A 125 -18.46 7.52 -12.46
CA LEU A 125 -17.79 7.07 -11.23
C LEU A 125 -17.35 5.60 -11.35
N GLU A 126 -18.22 4.72 -11.82
CA GLU A 126 -17.93 3.29 -12.02
C GLU A 126 -16.78 3.09 -13.01
N ARG A 127 -16.79 3.80 -14.15
CA ARG A 127 -15.71 3.74 -15.13
C ARG A 127 -14.38 4.25 -14.56
N LYS A 128 -14.40 5.34 -13.81
CA LYS A 128 -13.19 5.86 -13.14
C LYS A 128 -12.66 4.90 -12.08
N LEU A 129 -13.56 4.30 -11.30
CA LEU A 129 -13.23 3.30 -10.30
C LEU A 129 -12.57 2.08 -10.93
N ALA A 130 -13.15 1.55 -12.01
CA ALA A 130 -12.60 0.42 -12.76
C ALA A 130 -11.17 0.72 -13.26
N HIS A 131 -10.95 1.90 -13.85
CA HIS A 131 -9.62 2.31 -14.31
C HIS A 131 -8.58 2.35 -13.18
N HIS A 132 -8.94 2.89 -12.01
CA HIS A 132 -8.01 2.96 -10.88
C HIS A 132 -7.77 1.59 -10.23
N ARG A 133 -8.77 0.72 -10.16
CA ARG A 133 -8.64 -0.68 -9.70
C ARG A 133 -7.73 -1.49 -10.62
N GLU A 134 -7.94 -1.40 -11.93
CA GLU A 134 -7.10 -2.05 -12.93
C GLU A 134 -5.64 -1.61 -12.80
N ALA A 135 -5.40 -0.30 -12.71
CA ALA A 135 -4.04 0.22 -12.57
C ALA A 135 -3.40 -0.09 -11.20
N PHE A 136 -4.18 -0.37 -10.16
CA PHE A 136 -3.67 -0.86 -8.88
C PHE A 136 -3.30 -2.35 -8.95
N ALA A 137 -4.06 -3.14 -9.72
CA ALA A 137 -3.73 -4.55 -9.97
C ALA A 137 -2.45 -4.71 -10.80
N HIS A 138 -2.22 -3.84 -11.79
CA HIS A 138 -1.00 -3.83 -12.62
C HIS A 138 0.19 -3.12 -11.94
N ARG A 139 0.34 -3.26 -10.63
CA ARG A 139 1.39 -2.59 -9.84
C ARG A 139 2.81 -3.05 -10.15
N ALA A 140 2.99 -4.21 -10.78
CA ALA A 140 4.27 -4.71 -11.25
C ALA A 140 4.95 -3.79 -12.29
N ASP A 141 4.19 -2.89 -12.94
CA ASP A 141 4.71 -1.90 -13.87
C ASP A 141 5.31 -0.65 -13.18
N GLN A 142 5.29 -0.59 -11.85
CA GLN A 142 5.91 0.48 -11.06
C GLN A 142 7.40 0.20 -10.80
N ASP A 143 8.14 1.24 -10.41
CA ASP A 143 9.53 1.08 -9.97
C ASP A 143 9.60 0.13 -8.76
N GLY A 144 10.32 -0.98 -8.94
CA GLY A 144 10.59 -1.99 -7.91
C GLY A 144 12.04 -1.99 -7.45
N LEU A 145 12.36 -2.90 -6.55
CA LEU A 145 13.76 -3.20 -6.21
C LEU A 145 14.39 -4.04 -7.33
N THR A 146 15.63 -3.73 -7.70
CA THR A 146 16.40 -4.50 -8.68
C THR A 146 17.03 -5.76 -8.07
N ASP A 147 17.34 -5.72 -6.77
CA ASP A 147 17.75 -6.85 -5.95
C ASP A 147 16.88 -6.95 -4.69
N GLU A 148 16.02 -7.96 -4.69
CA GLU A 148 14.97 -8.21 -3.73
C GLU A 148 15.47 -8.90 -2.43
N TRP A 149 16.76 -9.22 -2.32
CA TRP A 149 17.33 -9.69 -1.05
C TRP A 149 17.62 -8.52 -0.09
N LEU A 150 16.81 -8.38 0.94
CA LEU A 150 16.88 -7.30 1.91
C LEU A 150 17.48 -7.78 3.25
N PRO A 151 18.55 -7.15 3.75
CA PRO A 151 19.08 -7.48 5.07
C PRO A 151 18.09 -7.07 6.17
N ILE A 152 17.68 -8.04 7.00
CA ILE A 152 16.67 -7.86 8.06
C ILE A 152 17.02 -6.69 8.99
N SER A 153 18.30 -6.58 9.37
CA SER A 153 18.79 -5.53 10.27
C SER A 153 18.70 -4.11 9.70
N GLN A 154 18.40 -3.97 8.41
CA GLN A 154 18.37 -2.68 7.70
C GLN A 154 16.95 -2.29 7.28
N ILE A 155 15.96 -3.16 7.46
CA ILE A 155 14.57 -2.83 7.17
C ILE A 155 14.02 -2.04 8.37
N GLU A 156 13.57 -0.82 8.14
CA GLU A 156 13.11 0.09 9.20
C GLU A 156 11.74 -0.29 9.72
N THR A 157 10.85 -0.75 8.84
CA THR A 157 9.46 -1.06 9.19
C THR A 157 8.91 -2.11 8.24
N VAL A 158 8.13 -3.04 8.78
CA VAL A 158 7.29 -3.98 8.01
C VAL A 158 5.88 -3.94 8.61
N LEU A 159 4.88 -3.65 7.78
CA LEU A 159 3.48 -3.52 8.17
C LEU A 159 2.60 -4.46 7.34
N ARG A 160 1.57 -5.00 7.97
CA ARG A 160 0.53 -5.79 7.31
C ARG A 160 -0.84 -5.48 7.90
N HIS A 161 -1.86 -5.38 7.06
CA HIS A 161 -3.25 -5.46 7.51
C HIS A 161 -3.67 -6.92 7.60
N ARG A 162 -4.30 -7.28 8.73
CA ARG A 162 -4.87 -8.60 8.94
C ARG A 162 -6.38 -8.45 9.04
N GLU A 163 -7.10 -9.05 8.11
CA GLU A 163 -8.54 -9.21 8.28
C GLU A 163 -8.80 -10.03 9.54
N SER A 164 -9.68 -9.51 10.40
CA SER A 164 -10.14 -10.27 11.56
C SER A 164 -10.93 -11.47 11.03
N SER A 165 -10.34 -12.67 11.07
CA SER A 165 -11.05 -13.90 10.76
C SER A 165 -12.31 -13.96 11.62
N THR A 166 -13.46 -13.79 10.98
CA THR A 166 -14.79 -13.86 11.61
C THR A 166 -15.29 -15.30 11.56
#